data_AF-C7H8A6-F1
#
_entry.id   AF-C7H8A6-F1
#
_cell.length_a   1.000
_cell.length_b   1.000
_cell.length_c   1.000
_cell.angle_alpha   90.00
_cell.angle_beta   90.00
_cell.angle_gamma   90.00
#
_symmetry.space_group_name_H-M   'P 1'
#
loop_
_entity.id
_entity.type
_entity.pdbx_description
1 polymer ?
#
loop_
_entity_poly.entity_id
_entity_poly.type
_entity_poly.pdbx_seq_one_letter_code
_entity_poly.pdbx_strand_id
1 'polypeptide(L)'
;MRRIQTGVIAVCLAAALLSGCAGSSAQSTASSTAASSAAASSISTTAVSANYDGGSGTQEDPYQINSVDSLLTFASNVNDGSQGGYAGVSFKLTSDLDLSGVEWAPIGNMNDMETHSTLFLGSFDGDGHTISNLNYTSDVYNCGAGLFGVSCGEVKNLTLENATVTVTEGTSMAIGGVVGYNMGSVDNVTLKGDSTITGNNCVGGIVGGNNNSITNCTVEGATVVVIGDNHFNDQIIQADVAECGGLVVGGSFGGSIDSCTASGTVKATGNEPVGLGGIGGCLEMMDTITNCTADVTIESENGGHAIGGLCGYAGTHSNPDICLETEGFSTKNYPSVIDNCNVTVNIKANGATHVGGLVGTGLYYYGEETVFKITNCSVKGSIDGAVTPGTVAGRAEGSTIESCTADVTIDENAGTEQVGTTTQMYESADQ
;
A
#
# COMPACT_ATOMS: atom_id res chain seq x y z
N MET A 1 3.43 15.92 30.91
CA MET A 1 2.76 14.74 30.31
C MET A 1 2.65 15.04 28.81
N ARG A 2 3.74 14.97 28.03
CA ARG A 2 4.20 13.79 27.27
C ARG A 2 3.02 12.97 26.70
N ARG A 3 2.59 13.31 25.48
CA ARG A 3 1.82 12.49 24.53
C ARG A 3 2.56 12.67 23.18
N ILE A 4 3.49 11.76 22.85
CA ILE A 4 3.30 10.68 21.86
C ILE A 4 2.75 11.31 20.57
N GLN A 5 3.62 11.92 19.76
CA GLN A 5 4.08 11.35 18.48
C GLN A 5 2.91 10.82 17.63
N THR A 6 2.36 11.77 16.87
CA THR A 6 1.46 11.70 15.72
C THR A 6 1.72 10.49 14.81
N GLY A 7 0.82 9.51 14.80
CA GLY A 7 0.99 8.21 14.14
C GLY A 7 0.40 8.08 12.72
N VAL A 8 -0.48 8.99 12.28
CA VAL A 8 -0.99 9.00 10.88
C VAL A 8 -0.51 10.22 10.13
N ILE A 9 -0.49 11.39 10.79
CA ILE A 9 0.11 12.61 10.23
C ILE A 9 1.62 12.42 10.00
N ALA A 10 2.39 11.73 10.84
CA ALA A 10 3.81 11.56 10.55
C ALA A 10 4.11 10.57 9.40
N VAL A 11 3.18 9.68 9.07
CA VAL A 11 3.33 8.73 7.96
C VAL A 11 3.24 9.46 6.62
N CYS A 12 2.43 10.51 6.56
CA CYS A 12 2.10 11.26 5.35
C CYS A 12 2.76 12.66 5.29
N LEU A 13 2.83 13.41 6.40
CA LEU A 13 3.56 14.69 6.47
C LEU A 13 5.09 14.55 6.51
N ALA A 14 5.65 13.37 6.82
CA ALA A 14 7.08 13.16 6.62
C ALA A 14 7.45 13.22 5.13
N ALA A 15 6.55 12.86 4.21
CA ALA A 15 6.76 13.04 2.78
C ALA A 15 6.83 14.52 2.37
N ALA A 16 6.08 15.41 3.05
CA ALA A 16 6.19 16.86 2.83
C ALA A 16 7.54 17.45 3.33
N LEU A 17 8.20 16.79 4.28
CA LEU A 17 9.56 17.12 4.73
C LEU A 17 10.66 16.51 3.82
N LEU A 18 10.30 15.64 2.88
CA LEU A 18 11.21 14.91 1.99
C LEU A 18 11.23 15.46 0.56
N SER A 19 10.91 16.73 0.36
CA SER A 19 10.89 17.43 -0.95
C SER A 19 12.23 17.53 -1.70
N GLY A 20 13.23 16.72 -1.35
CA GLY A 20 14.55 16.67 -1.98
C GLY A 20 14.77 15.57 -3.03
N CYS A 21 13.85 14.61 -3.21
CA CYS A 21 14.08 13.44 -4.09
C CYS A 21 13.41 13.51 -5.48
N ALA A 22 12.77 14.62 -5.85
CA ALA A 22 12.32 14.83 -7.23
C ALA A 22 13.51 15.17 -8.15
N GLY A 23 14.03 14.14 -8.83
CA GLY A 23 14.99 14.29 -9.92
C GLY A 23 14.43 15.21 -11.02
N SER A 24 15.20 16.23 -11.39
CA SER A 24 14.80 17.21 -12.40
C SER A 24 14.86 16.62 -13.81
N SER A 25 13.73 16.17 -14.33
CA SER A 25 13.56 15.98 -15.78
C SER A 25 13.02 17.27 -16.40
N ALA A 26 13.90 18.28 -16.57
CA ALA A 26 13.55 19.50 -17.28
C ALA A 26 13.58 19.25 -18.80
N GLN A 27 12.39 19.20 -19.40
CA GLN A 27 12.19 19.20 -20.85
C GLN A 27 12.60 20.56 -21.44
N SER A 28 13.34 20.50 -22.54
CA SER A 28 13.97 21.61 -23.23
C SER A 28 12.99 22.59 -23.89
N THR A 29 13.14 23.89 -23.61
CA THR A 29 12.79 24.95 -24.56
C THR A 29 13.95 25.94 -24.66
N ALA A 30 14.51 26.05 -25.85
CA ALA A 30 15.65 26.91 -26.16
C ALA A 30 15.25 28.40 -26.15
N SER A 31 16.04 29.22 -25.47
CA SER A 31 16.25 30.62 -25.85
C SER A 31 17.63 31.08 -25.36
N SER A 32 18.36 31.70 -26.28
CA SER A 32 19.76 32.09 -26.19
C SER A 32 20.05 33.19 -25.16
N THR A 33 21.15 33.09 -24.42
CA THR A 33 22.22 34.12 -24.35
C THR A 33 23.42 33.71 -23.47
N ALA A 34 24.61 33.95 -24.02
CA ALA A 34 25.93 34.20 -23.42
C ALA A 34 26.55 33.22 -22.39
N ALA A 35 27.72 32.71 -22.80
CA ALA A 35 28.62 31.84 -22.06
C ALA A 35 29.27 32.49 -20.83
N SER A 36 29.43 31.70 -19.77
CA SER A 36 30.62 31.75 -18.93
C SER A 36 30.98 30.33 -18.47
N SER A 37 32.22 29.95 -18.73
CA SER A 37 32.78 28.63 -18.50
C SER A 37 33.11 28.44 -17.01
N ALA A 38 32.40 27.54 -16.34
CA ALA A 38 32.85 26.93 -15.10
C ALA A 38 33.13 25.45 -15.39
N ALA A 39 34.37 25.03 -15.19
CA ALA A 39 34.82 23.67 -15.43
C ALA A 39 34.00 22.69 -14.57
N ALA A 40 33.31 21.76 -15.22
CA ALA A 40 32.70 20.63 -14.55
C ALA A 40 33.82 19.76 -13.97
N SER A 41 33.98 19.82 -12.64
CA SER A 41 34.73 18.81 -11.90
C SER A 41 33.90 17.53 -11.97
N SER A 42 34.33 16.59 -12.81
CA SER A 42 33.78 15.24 -12.84
C SER A 42 34.04 14.61 -11.47
N ILE A 43 32.99 14.50 -10.65
CA ILE A 43 33.01 13.64 -9.47
C ILE A 43 33.06 12.22 -10.01
N SER A 44 34.28 11.68 -10.08
CA SER A 44 34.52 10.25 -10.27
C SER A 44 34.07 9.56 -8.97
N THR A 45 32.80 9.16 -8.91
CA THR A 45 32.34 8.21 -7.90
C THR A 45 33.08 6.91 -8.16
N THR A 46 34.08 6.65 -7.34
CA THR A 46 34.73 5.34 -7.30
C THR A 46 33.69 4.40 -6.73
N ALA A 47 32.97 3.69 -7.61
CA ALA A 47 32.15 2.55 -7.25
C ALA A 47 33.06 1.59 -6.49
N VAL A 48 32.88 1.50 -5.18
CA VAL A 48 33.39 0.37 -4.42
C VAL A 48 32.68 -0.84 -5.02
N SER A 49 33.43 -1.77 -5.62
CA SER A 49 32.84 -2.96 -6.22
C SER A 49 32.20 -3.80 -5.13
N ALA A 50 30.93 -3.55 -4.86
CA ALA A 50 30.09 -4.57 -4.26
C ALA A 50 30.17 -5.77 -5.22
N ASN A 51 30.67 -6.89 -4.72
CA ASN A 51 30.82 -8.12 -5.50
C ASN A 51 29.42 -8.67 -5.82
N TYR A 52 28.77 -8.09 -6.82
CA TYR A 52 27.58 -8.64 -7.44
C TYR A 52 27.99 -9.58 -8.58
N ASP A 53 27.03 -10.37 -9.08
CA ASP A 53 27.31 -11.49 -9.98
C ASP A 53 27.57 -11.05 -11.44
N GLY A 54 27.66 -9.74 -11.67
CA GLY A 54 27.89 -9.12 -12.97
C GLY A 54 27.29 -7.70 -13.01
N GLY A 55 27.53 -7.01 -14.13
CA GLY A 55 27.04 -5.66 -14.36
C GLY A 55 27.82 -4.56 -13.66
N SER A 56 27.51 -3.32 -14.01
CA SER A 56 28.12 -2.09 -13.48
C SER A 56 27.15 -1.23 -12.68
N GLY A 57 25.89 -1.66 -12.58
CA GLY A 57 24.85 -0.96 -11.83
C GLY A 57 24.18 0.18 -12.59
N THR A 58 24.50 0.38 -13.87
CA THR A 58 23.79 1.35 -14.72
C THR A 58 22.48 0.76 -15.23
N GLN A 59 21.61 1.59 -15.80
CA GLN A 59 20.34 1.13 -16.37
C GLN A 59 20.55 0.13 -17.52
N GLU A 60 21.57 0.34 -18.35
CA GLU A 60 21.91 -0.52 -19.49
C GLU A 60 22.69 -1.78 -19.10
N ASP A 61 23.36 -1.75 -17.95
CA ASP A 61 24.15 -2.86 -17.41
C ASP A 61 23.93 -3.00 -15.90
N PRO A 62 22.71 -3.40 -15.46
CA PRO A 62 22.35 -3.49 -14.05
C PRO A 62 23.21 -4.51 -13.31
N TYR A 63 23.43 -4.28 -12.02
CA TYR A 63 24.06 -5.28 -11.16
C TYR A 63 23.21 -6.56 -11.13
N GLN A 64 23.85 -7.70 -11.31
CA GLN A 64 23.19 -9.00 -11.39
C GLN A 64 23.20 -9.68 -10.02
N ILE A 65 22.07 -10.26 -9.67
CA ILE A 65 21.90 -11.10 -8.48
C ILE A 65 21.42 -12.48 -8.97
N ASN A 66 22.24 -13.51 -8.78
CA ASN A 66 21.91 -14.91 -9.09
C ASN A 66 22.06 -15.87 -7.91
N SER A 67 22.37 -15.32 -6.73
CA SER A 67 22.54 -16.12 -5.52
C SER A 67 21.93 -15.43 -4.30
N VAL A 68 21.53 -16.24 -3.33
CA VAL A 68 21.05 -15.77 -2.03
C VAL A 68 22.12 -14.92 -1.32
N ASP A 69 23.40 -15.30 -1.42
CA ASP A 69 24.50 -14.54 -0.82
C ASP A 69 24.63 -13.12 -1.41
N SER A 70 24.48 -13.00 -2.74
CA SER A 70 24.47 -11.69 -3.41
C SER A 70 23.26 -10.85 -3.03
N LEU A 71 22.09 -11.48 -2.84
CA LEU A 71 20.88 -10.81 -2.34
C LEU A 71 21.04 -10.33 -0.89
N LEU A 72 21.64 -11.14 -0.01
CA LEU A 72 21.93 -10.76 1.38
C LEU A 72 22.97 -9.63 1.44
N THR A 73 23.97 -9.67 0.56
CA THR A 73 24.94 -8.58 0.40
C THR A 73 24.26 -7.29 -0.04
N PHE A 74 23.35 -7.36 -1.01
CA PHE A 74 22.53 -6.23 -1.42
C PHE A 74 21.72 -5.65 -0.26
N ALA A 75 20.99 -6.50 0.47
CA ALA A 75 20.20 -6.09 1.63
C ALA A 75 21.06 -5.39 2.70
N SER A 76 22.23 -5.97 3.03
CA SER A 76 23.16 -5.37 3.99
C SER A 76 23.67 -4.00 3.55
N ASN A 77 24.05 -3.85 2.28
CA ASN A 77 24.60 -2.60 1.74
C ASN A 77 23.55 -1.48 1.65
N VAL A 78 22.28 -1.83 1.42
CA VAL A 78 21.19 -0.85 1.56
C VAL A 78 21.05 -0.47 3.03
N ASN A 79 20.98 -1.47 3.91
CA ASN A 79 20.64 -1.26 5.33
C ASN A 79 21.72 -0.54 6.14
N ASP A 80 22.99 -0.64 5.76
CA ASP A 80 24.10 0.07 6.41
C ASP A 80 24.30 1.52 5.93
N GLY A 81 23.59 1.92 4.86
CA GLY A 81 23.63 3.26 4.28
C GLY A 81 24.91 3.63 3.54
N SER A 82 25.90 2.74 3.46
CA SER A 82 27.22 3.03 2.87
C SER A 82 27.17 3.37 1.38
N GLN A 83 26.10 2.96 0.69
CA GLN A 83 25.88 3.17 -0.73
C GLN A 83 24.84 4.25 -1.03
N GLY A 84 24.43 5.04 -0.03
CA GLY A 84 23.45 6.12 -0.20
C GLY A 84 22.14 5.62 -0.79
N GLY A 85 21.63 4.49 -0.27
CA GLY A 85 20.40 3.86 -0.73
C GLY A 85 20.43 3.33 -2.15
N TYR A 86 21.58 3.32 -2.83
CA TYR A 86 21.71 2.97 -4.25
C TYR A 86 20.93 3.90 -5.20
N ALA A 87 20.84 5.19 -4.87
CA ALA A 87 20.19 6.18 -5.73
C ALA A 87 20.75 6.16 -7.16
N GLY A 88 19.88 5.93 -8.15
CA GLY A 88 20.24 5.85 -9.58
C GLY A 88 20.99 4.57 -9.99
N VAL A 89 21.11 3.58 -9.11
CA VAL A 89 21.73 2.29 -9.41
C VAL A 89 20.64 1.25 -9.69
N SER A 90 20.88 0.42 -10.70
CA SER A 90 19.95 -0.63 -11.15
C SER A 90 20.46 -2.02 -10.78
N PHE A 91 19.53 -2.86 -10.34
CA PHE A 91 19.72 -4.27 -10.00
C PHE A 91 18.76 -5.12 -10.82
N LYS A 92 19.18 -6.34 -11.15
CA LYS A 92 18.29 -7.35 -11.69
C LYS A 92 18.57 -8.75 -11.15
N LEU A 93 17.52 -9.53 -10.99
CA LEU A 93 17.67 -10.97 -10.84
C LEU A 93 18.08 -11.60 -12.17
N THR A 94 18.86 -12.68 -12.11
CA THR A 94 19.21 -13.50 -13.28
C THR A 94 18.99 -15.00 -13.03
N SER A 95 18.41 -15.33 -11.88
CA SER A 95 17.94 -16.66 -11.52
C SER A 95 16.85 -16.53 -10.45
N ASP A 96 16.05 -17.59 -10.30
CA ASP A 96 15.18 -17.73 -9.15
C ASP A 96 16.01 -17.94 -7.88
N LEU A 97 15.48 -17.48 -6.74
CA LEU A 97 16.14 -17.56 -5.43
C LEU A 97 15.21 -18.22 -4.40
N ASP A 98 15.79 -19.05 -3.53
CA ASP A 98 15.08 -19.74 -2.45
C ASP A 98 15.63 -19.28 -1.10
N LEU A 99 14.78 -18.65 -0.29
CA LEU A 99 15.13 -18.11 1.03
C LEU A 99 14.87 -19.10 2.17
N SER A 100 14.64 -20.38 1.86
CA SER A 100 14.45 -21.43 2.88
C SER A 100 15.63 -21.47 3.87
N GLY A 101 15.32 -21.24 5.14
CA GLY A 101 16.32 -21.27 6.22
C GLY A 101 17.24 -20.05 6.26
N VAL A 102 16.97 -19.01 5.48
CA VAL A 102 17.70 -17.74 5.50
C VAL A 102 17.15 -16.86 6.62
N GLU A 103 18.04 -16.34 7.46
CA GLU A 103 17.68 -15.24 8.38
C GLU A 103 17.56 -13.94 7.57
N TRP A 104 16.34 -13.43 7.45
CA TRP A 104 16.06 -12.28 6.61
C TRP A 104 16.01 -10.97 7.40
N ALA A 105 16.58 -9.91 6.81
CA ALA A 105 16.38 -8.53 7.22
C ALA A 105 15.77 -7.76 6.03
N PRO A 106 14.63 -7.05 6.21
CA PRO A 106 14.00 -6.30 5.13
C PRO A 106 14.99 -5.31 4.46
N ILE A 107 14.95 -5.23 3.14
CA ILE A 107 15.81 -4.32 2.36
C ILE A 107 15.28 -2.89 2.52
N GLY A 108 16.08 -2.02 3.10
CA GLY A 108 15.70 -0.62 3.35
C GLY A 108 15.03 -0.43 4.70
N ASN A 109 15.44 0.61 5.43
CA ASN A 109 14.95 0.97 6.75
C ASN A 109 15.08 2.50 6.99
N MET A 110 14.41 3.01 8.02
CA MET A 110 14.42 4.45 8.37
C MET A 110 15.43 4.83 9.46
N ASN A 111 16.55 4.11 9.60
CA ASN A 111 17.54 4.45 10.63
C ASN A 111 18.27 5.77 10.33
N ASP A 112 18.42 6.15 9.06
CA ASP A 112 18.96 7.43 8.63
C ASP A 112 17.91 8.29 7.91
N MET A 113 17.14 9.05 8.69
CA MET A 113 16.15 10.00 8.19
C MET A 113 16.74 11.36 7.77
N GLU A 114 18.04 11.61 7.97
CA GLU A 114 18.64 12.88 7.58
C GLU A 114 19.12 12.84 6.13
N THR A 115 19.77 11.73 5.75
CA THR A 115 20.32 11.57 4.40
C THR A 115 19.58 10.54 3.55
N HIS A 116 18.65 9.79 4.17
CA HIS A 116 17.88 8.71 3.53
C HIS A 116 18.75 7.56 3.01
N SER A 117 19.98 7.46 3.50
CA SER A 117 20.97 6.51 2.98
C SER A 117 20.57 5.06 3.21
N THR A 118 19.74 4.80 4.22
CA THR A 118 19.27 3.45 4.57
C THR A 118 17.95 3.07 3.89
N LEU A 119 17.31 3.97 3.13
CA LEU A 119 16.16 3.62 2.28
C LEU A 119 16.66 2.93 1.01
N PHE A 120 15.81 2.13 0.36
CA PHE A 120 16.12 1.72 -1.02
C PHE A 120 15.70 2.82 -2.00
N LEU A 121 16.64 3.34 -2.78
CA LEU A 121 16.48 4.45 -3.75
C LEU A 121 16.82 4.04 -5.20
N GLY A 122 17.18 2.77 -5.41
CA GLY A 122 17.57 2.23 -6.72
C GLY A 122 16.40 1.68 -7.54
N SER A 123 16.71 0.88 -8.56
CA SER A 123 15.74 0.08 -9.31
C SER A 123 16.04 -1.40 -9.12
N PHE A 124 15.05 -2.19 -8.72
CA PHE A 124 15.15 -3.64 -8.58
C PHE A 124 14.20 -4.32 -9.55
N ASP A 125 14.76 -4.94 -10.57
CA ASP A 125 14.04 -5.66 -11.61
C ASP A 125 14.14 -7.18 -11.36
N GLY A 126 13.02 -7.83 -11.08
CA GLY A 126 12.98 -9.29 -10.97
C GLY A 126 13.27 -9.99 -12.30
N ASP A 127 13.19 -9.30 -13.45
CA ASP A 127 13.37 -9.86 -14.80
C ASP A 127 12.51 -11.12 -15.04
N GLY A 128 11.35 -11.21 -14.38
CA GLY A 128 10.45 -12.35 -14.41
C GLY A 128 10.82 -13.52 -13.48
N HIS A 129 11.87 -13.39 -12.68
CA HIS A 129 12.31 -14.40 -11.72
C HIS A 129 11.47 -14.42 -10.44
N THR A 130 11.57 -15.56 -9.74
CA THR A 130 10.89 -15.81 -8.47
C THR A 130 11.87 -15.77 -7.30
N ILE A 131 11.49 -15.08 -6.23
CA ILE A 131 12.04 -15.27 -4.89
C ILE A 131 11.02 -16.10 -4.11
N SER A 132 11.47 -17.17 -3.43
CA SER A 132 10.58 -18.12 -2.75
C SER A 132 10.92 -18.28 -1.27
N ASN A 133 9.92 -18.69 -0.48
CA ASN A 133 10.06 -19.13 0.90
C ASN A 133 10.63 -18.06 1.86
N LEU A 134 10.30 -16.79 1.61
CA LEU A 134 10.60 -15.70 2.53
C LEU A 134 9.95 -15.97 3.89
N ASN A 135 10.72 -15.90 4.97
CA ASN A 135 10.21 -15.96 6.32
C ASN A 135 10.79 -14.80 7.16
N TYR A 136 9.92 -13.93 7.64
CA TYR A 136 10.29 -12.82 8.52
C TYR A 136 9.29 -12.72 9.67
N THR A 137 9.78 -12.81 10.91
CA THR A 137 8.96 -12.67 12.11
C THR A 137 9.60 -11.65 13.06
N SER A 138 8.81 -10.71 13.57
CA SER A 138 9.29 -9.65 14.45
C SER A 138 8.26 -9.30 15.53
N ASP A 139 8.75 -9.06 16.75
CA ASP A 139 8.00 -8.58 17.91
C ASP A 139 8.51 -7.19 18.38
N VAL A 140 9.32 -6.53 17.55
CA VAL A 140 9.80 -5.16 17.76
C VAL A 140 9.23 -4.21 16.71
N TYR A 141 9.36 -2.91 16.95
CA TYR A 141 8.86 -1.88 16.05
C TYR A 141 9.48 -2.01 14.65
N ASN A 142 8.62 -2.05 13.63
CA ASN A 142 9.01 -1.97 12.23
C ASN A 142 8.28 -0.79 11.58
N CYS A 143 9.04 0.13 10.98
CA CYS A 143 8.46 1.08 10.05
C CYS A 143 7.86 0.37 8.83
N GLY A 144 8.62 -0.59 8.30
CA GLY A 144 8.28 -1.31 7.09
C GLY A 144 8.85 -2.72 7.16
N ALA A 145 8.05 -3.73 6.83
CA ALA A 145 8.52 -5.11 6.77
C ALA A 145 8.03 -5.80 5.49
N GLY A 146 8.85 -6.73 4.99
CA GLY A 146 8.64 -7.48 3.74
C GLY A 146 9.98 -7.93 3.15
N LEU A 147 10.00 -8.30 1.88
CA LEU A 147 11.26 -8.43 1.14
C LEU A 147 12.03 -7.09 1.19
N PHE A 148 11.35 -6.00 0.88
CA PHE A 148 11.77 -4.62 1.13
C PHE A 148 11.05 -4.08 2.36
N GLY A 149 11.79 -3.44 3.27
CA GLY A 149 11.23 -2.71 4.39
C GLY A 149 10.68 -1.36 3.94
N VAL A 150 11.57 -0.49 3.43
CA VAL A 150 11.21 0.85 2.94
C VAL A 150 11.89 1.15 1.61
N SER A 151 11.08 1.48 0.59
CA SER A 151 11.53 1.78 -0.77
C SER A 151 11.01 3.13 -1.25
N CYS A 152 11.89 4.01 -1.68
CA CYS A 152 11.58 5.14 -2.57
C CYS A 152 12.01 4.86 -4.02
N GLY A 153 12.54 3.68 -4.29
CA GLY A 153 12.99 3.21 -5.59
C GLY A 153 11.89 2.50 -6.40
N GLU A 154 12.30 1.80 -7.45
CA GLU A 154 11.41 0.98 -8.26
C GLU A 154 11.55 -0.50 -7.89
N VAL A 155 10.43 -1.21 -7.70
CA VAL A 155 10.39 -2.67 -7.58
C VAL A 155 9.49 -3.22 -8.67
N LYS A 156 10.02 -4.05 -9.57
CA LYS A 156 9.23 -4.54 -10.71
C LYS A 156 9.55 -5.94 -11.21
N ASN A 157 8.64 -6.51 -12.00
CA ASN A 157 8.80 -7.80 -12.70
C ASN A 157 9.22 -8.97 -11.79
N LEU A 158 8.69 -9.01 -10.58
CA LEU A 158 9.11 -9.95 -9.55
C LEU A 158 7.95 -10.84 -9.12
N THR A 159 8.22 -12.13 -8.97
CA THR A 159 7.31 -13.03 -8.23
C THR A 159 7.88 -13.31 -6.84
N LEU A 160 7.06 -13.15 -5.81
CA LEU A 160 7.31 -13.65 -4.47
C LEU A 160 6.38 -14.84 -4.20
N GLU A 161 6.94 -16.00 -3.88
CA GLU A 161 6.19 -17.24 -3.65
C GLU A 161 6.39 -17.77 -2.23
N ASN A 162 5.31 -18.22 -1.58
CA ASN A 162 5.31 -18.79 -0.22
C ASN A 162 5.95 -17.87 0.83
N ALA A 163 5.50 -16.62 0.92
CA ALA A 163 6.03 -15.65 1.88
C ALA A 163 5.27 -15.67 3.21
N THR A 164 5.99 -15.78 4.32
CA THR A 164 5.47 -15.55 5.66
C THR A 164 6.11 -14.30 6.25
N VAL A 165 5.31 -13.25 6.48
CA VAL A 165 5.76 -12.02 7.13
C VAL A 165 4.85 -11.76 8.32
N THR A 166 5.39 -11.73 9.53
CA THR A 166 4.60 -11.55 10.77
C THR A 166 5.25 -10.52 11.67
N VAL A 167 4.57 -9.39 11.86
CA VAL A 167 5.01 -8.35 12.79
C VAL A 167 3.93 -8.11 13.84
N THR A 168 4.28 -8.33 15.11
CA THR A 168 3.31 -8.33 16.22
C THR A 168 3.39 -7.10 17.12
N GLU A 169 4.43 -6.28 16.98
CA GLU A 169 4.56 -5.06 17.76
C GLU A 169 3.50 -4.04 17.34
N GLY A 170 2.68 -3.59 18.30
CA GLY A 170 1.45 -2.83 18.08
C GLY A 170 1.62 -1.46 17.44
N THR A 171 2.82 -0.88 17.48
CA THR A 171 3.11 0.43 16.88
C THR A 171 3.78 0.33 15.52
N SER A 172 4.03 -0.89 15.02
CA SER A 172 4.59 -1.11 13.69
C SER A 172 3.63 -0.60 12.61
N MET A 173 4.18 -0.06 11.52
CA MET A 173 3.41 0.80 10.62
C MET A 173 2.92 0.11 9.36
N ALA A 174 3.80 -0.49 8.56
CA ALA A 174 3.45 -0.96 7.22
C ALA A 174 4.06 -2.34 6.92
N ILE A 175 3.20 -3.35 6.73
CA ILE A 175 3.63 -4.74 6.61
C ILE A 175 3.17 -5.27 5.25
N GLY A 176 4.13 -5.57 4.36
CA GLY A 176 3.88 -6.15 3.05
C GLY A 176 4.62 -7.45 2.87
N GLY A 177 4.17 -8.32 1.96
CA GLY A 177 4.99 -9.45 1.51
C GLY A 177 6.21 -8.99 0.74
N VAL A 178 6.01 -8.07 -0.21
CA VAL A 178 7.09 -7.58 -1.08
C VAL A 178 7.66 -6.26 -0.57
N VAL A 179 6.84 -5.25 -0.33
CA VAL A 179 7.29 -3.93 0.15
C VAL A 179 6.50 -3.54 1.39
N GLY A 180 7.18 -3.28 2.50
CA GLY A 180 6.54 -2.75 3.70
C GLY A 180 5.97 -1.36 3.43
N TYR A 181 6.83 -0.37 3.23
CA TYR A 181 6.45 1.00 2.89
C TYR A 181 7.01 1.41 1.52
N ASN A 182 6.11 1.64 0.56
CA ASN A 182 6.41 2.18 -0.75
C ASN A 182 6.20 3.70 -0.84
N MET A 183 7.25 4.42 -1.23
CA MET A 183 7.24 5.82 -1.64
C MET A 183 7.73 6.01 -3.10
N GLY A 184 8.16 4.92 -3.74
CA GLY A 184 8.55 4.86 -5.15
C GLY A 184 7.47 4.17 -5.98
N SER A 185 7.82 3.24 -6.87
CA SER A 185 6.86 2.52 -7.71
C SER A 185 6.93 1.01 -7.53
N VAL A 186 5.76 0.38 -7.62
CA VAL A 186 5.61 -1.09 -7.63
C VAL A 186 4.84 -1.48 -8.88
N ASP A 187 5.49 -2.21 -9.79
CA ASP A 187 4.92 -2.54 -11.10
C ASP A 187 5.15 -4.01 -11.48
N ASN A 188 4.12 -4.70 -11.96
CA ASN A 188 4.23 -6.08 -12.42
C ASN A 188 4.84 -7.02 -11.35
N VAL A 189 4.31 -6.94 -10.13
CA VAL A 189 4.72 -7.78 -9.01
C VAL A 189 3.63 -8.80 -8.69
N THR A 190 4.03 -10.06 -8.49
CA THR A 190 3.12 -11.15 -8.14
C THR A 190 3.44 -11.71 -6.76
N LEU A 191 2.43 -11.81 -5.89
CA LEU A 191 2.49 -12.63 -4.67
C LEU A 191 1.64 -13.89 -4.88
N LYS A 192 2.20 -15.07 -4.64
CA LYS A 192 1.46 -16.34 -4.81
C LYS A 192 1.89 -17.43 -3.83
N GLY A 193 1.25 -18.58 -3.94
CA GLY A 193 1.54 -19.75 -3.11
C GLY A 193 0.97 -19.63 -1.71
N ASP A 194 1.52 -20.39 -0.76
CA ASP A 194 1.09 -20.38 0.64
C ASP A 194 1.68 -19.15 1.37
N SER A 195 1.20 -17.96 0.97
CA SER A 195 1.67 -16.68 1.49
C SER A 195 0.74 -16.14 2.56
N THR A 196 1.30 -15.80 3.72
CA THR A 196 0.57 -15.20 4.85
C THR A 196 1.30 -13.96 5.38
N ILE A 197 0.62 -12.80 5.32
CA ILE A 197 1.15 -11.52 5.81
C ILE A 197 0.32 -11.09 7.02
N THR A 198 0.98 -10.84 8.15
CA THR A 198 0.34 -10.55 9.44
C THR A 198 0.94 -9.28 10.06
N GLY A 199 0.07 -8.34 10.44
CA GLY A 199 0.49 -7.06 11.01
C GLY A 199 -0.62 -6.32 11.75
N ASN A 200 -0.25 -5.26 12.48
CA ASN A 200 -1.21 -4.41 13.19
C ASN A 200 -1.84 -3.36 12.28
N ASN A 201 -1.02 -2.74 11.43
CA ASN A 201 -1.38 -1.59 10.60
C ASN A 201 -0.89 -1.78 9.17
N CYS A 202 -1.59 -1.18 8.20
CA CYS A 202 -1.30 -1.21 6.76
C CYS A 202 -0.74 -2.57 6.32
N VAL A 203 -1.57 -3.62 6.42
CA VAL A 203 -1.16 -4.99 6.11
C VAL A 203 -1.56 -5.32 4.67
N GLY A 204 -0.58 -5.43 3.79
CA GLY A 204 -0.77 -5.76 2.39
C GLY A 204 -0.19 -7.09 2.01
N GLY A 205 -0.80 -7.80 1.06
CA GLY A 205 -0.11 -8.94 0.44
C GLY A 205 1.16 -8.48 -0.28
N ILE A 206 1.07 -7.50 -1.19
CA ILE A 206 2.25 -6.99 -1.89
C ILE A 206 2.85 -5.79 -1.15
N VAL A 207 2.06 -4.74 -0.92
CA VAL A 207 2.53 -3.47 -0.36
C VAL A 207 1.82 -3.17 0.97
N GLY A 208 2.53 -2.95 2.06
CA GLY A 208 1.88 -2.52 3.30
C GLY A 208 1.25 -1.13 3.19
N GLY A 209 2.11 -0.12 3.14
CA GLY A 209 1.77 1.30 3.02
C GLY A 209 2.28 1.90 1.71
N ASN A 210 1.52 2.82 1.11
CA ASN A 210 1.81 3.37 -0.20
C ASN A 210 1.52 4.88 -0.30
N ASN A 211 2.35 5.60 -1.06
CA ASN A 211 2.17 7.03 -1.38
C ASN A 211 2.41 7.32 -2.88
N ASN A 212 2.17 6.35 -3.74
CA ASN A 212 2.44 6.48 -5.17
C ASN A 212 1.63 5.49 -6.02
N SER A 213 2.06 5.20 -7.25
CA SER A 213 1.39 4.24 -8.12
C SER A 213 1.74 2.78 -7.82
N ILE A 214 0.71 1.94 -7.81
CA ILE A 214 0.83 0.47 -7.85
C ILE A 214 0.13 -0.01 -9.13
N THR A 215 0.86 -0.71 -10.00
CA THR A 215 0.36 -1.10 -11.32
C THR A 215 0.64 -2.55 -11.65
N ASN A 216 -0.26 -3.19 -12.41
CA ASN A 216 -0.07 -4.55 -12.95
C ASN A 216 0.25 -5.63 -11.90
N CYS A 217 -0.17 -5.42 -10.65
CA CYS A 217 0.18 -6.30 -9.54
C CYS A 217 -0.86 -7.42 -9.37
N THR A 218 -0.40 -8.62 -9.01
CA THR A 218 -1.25 -9.81 -8.91
C THR A 218 -1.06 -10.54 -7.58
N VAL A 219 -2.15 -10.89 -6.92
CA VAL A 219 -2.15 -11.75 -5.73
C VAL A 219 -2.95 -13.01 -6.00
N GLU A 220 -2.31 -14.17 -5.87
CA GLU A 220 -2.88 -15.49 -6.16
C GLU A 220 -2.96 -16.34 -4.90
N GLY A 221 -4.11 -16.31 -4.22
CA GLY A 221 -4.42 -17.21 -3.10
C GLY A 221 -3.66 -16.92 -1.81
N ALA A 222 -3.41 -15.65 -1.47
CA ALA A 222 -2.73 -15.28 -0.22
C ALA A 222 -3.70 -15.02 0.95
N THR A 223 -3.17 -15.03 2.17
CA THR A 223 -3.88 -14.61 3.38
C THR A 223 -3.24 -13.35 3.98
N VAL A 224 -4.04 -12.32 4.20
CA VAL A 224 -3.66 -11.12 4.94
C VAL A 224 -4.37 -11.14 6.29
N VAL A 225 -3.63 -10.97 7.39
CA VAL A 225 -4.15 -11.02 8.76
C VAL A 225 -3.87 -9.70 9.47
N VAL A 226 -4.92 -8.94 9.75
CA VAL A 226 -4.88 -7.73 10.58
C VAL A 226 -5.12 -8.14 12.03
N ILE A 227 -4.17 -7.81 12.90
CA ILE A 227 -4.20 -8.18 14.34
C ILE A 227 -4.33 -6.97 15.26
N GLY A 228 -4.45 -5.75 14.70
CA GLY A 228 -4.64 -4.52 15.47
C GLY A 228 -5.97 -4.50 16.22
N ASP A 229 -6.00 -3.79 17.34
CA ASP A 229 -7.14 -3.67 18.24
C ASP A 229 -7.54 -2.21 18.43
N ASN A 230 -8.71 -1.83 17.92
CA ASN A 230 -9.40 -0.59 18.26
C ASN A 230 -10.43 -0.79 19.39
N HIS A 231 -10.81 0.33 20.01
CA HIS A 231 -11.87 0.36 21.03
C HIS A 231 -12.79 1.56 20.81
N PHE A 232 -13.96 1.29 20.23
CA PHE A 232 -15.03 2.28 20.03
C PHE A 232 -16.20 1.93 20.97
N ASN A 233 -16.60 2.86 21.84
CA ASN A 233 -17.71 2.61 22.78
C ASN A 233 -19.07 2.79 22.10
N ASP A 234 -19.39 4.04 21.73
CA ASP A 234 -20.69 4.43 21.16
C ASP A 234 -20.55 5.24 19.85
N GLN A 235 -19.33 5.60 19.48
CA GLN A 235 -18.94 6.44 18.35
C GLN A 235 -17.62 5.91 17.80
N ILE A 236 -17.39 6.08 16.50
CA ILE A 236 -16.11 5.70 15.90
C ILE A 236 -15.13 6.86 16.13
N ILE A 237 -14.41 6.80 17.26
CA ILE A 237 -13.36 7.76 17.62
C ILE A 237 -12.01 7.24 17.16
N GLN A 238 -11.62 7.62 15.94
CA GLN A 238 -10.42 7.03 15.35
C GLN A 238 -9.15 7.39 16.12
N ALA A 239 -8.43 6.35 16.57
CA ALA A 239 -7.14 6.46 17.23
C ALA A 239 -5.99 6.58 16.21
N ASP A 240 -4.79 6.91 16.70
CA ASP A 240 -3.59 7.23 15.92
C ASP A 240 -3.05 6.11 14.98
N VAL A 241 -3.69 4.95 14.89
CA VAL A 241 -3.26 3.80 14.06
C VAL A 241 -4.46 3.27 13.25
N ALA A 242 -4.32 3.22 11.93
CA ALA A 242 -5.38 2.86 11.00
C ALA A 242 -5.30 1.38 10.56
N GLU A 243 -5.89 0.48 11.32
CA GLU A 243 -5.72 -0.97 11.20
C GLU A 243 -6.37 -1.58 9.94
N CYS A 244 -5.75 -1.29 8.79
CA CYS A 244 -6.25 -1.59 7.46
C CYS A 244 -5.53 -2.79 6.82
N GLY A 245 -6.27 -3.50 5.96
CA GLY A 245 -5.78 -4.71 5.30
C GLY A 245 -6.31 -4.88 3.89
N GLY A 246 -5.43 -5.26 2.96
CA GLY A 246 -5.83 -5.62 1.61
C GLY A 246 -4.85 -6.54 0.89
N LEU A 247 -5.30 -7.29 -0.11
CA LEU A 247 -4.42 -8.28 -0.74
C LEU A 247 -3.32 -7.59 -1.56
N VAL A 248 -3.61 -6.52 -2.29
CA VAL A 248 -2.57 -5.79 -3.04
C VAL A 248 -1.87 -4.80 -2.11
N VAL A 249 -2.66 -3.94 -1.45
CA VAL A 249 -2.14 -2.89 -0.57
C VAL A 249 -2.92 -2.80 0.74
N GLY A 250 -2.22 -2.60 1.87
CA GLY A 250 -2.87 -2.34 3.15
C GLY A 250 -3.52 -0.95 3.17
N GLY A 251 -2.70 0.09 3.03
CA GLY A 251 -3.14 1.49 2.99
C GLY A 251 -2.39 2.32 1.96
N SER A 252 -3.10 3.23 1.28
CA SER A 252 -2.58 4.17 0.31
C SER A 252 -3.15 5.56 0.55
N PHE A 253 -2.28 6.57 0.50
CA PHE A 253 -2.65 7.98 0.52
C PHE A 253 -2.05 8.65 -0.71
N GLY A 254 -2.88 8.99 -1.69
CA GLY A 254 -2.39 9.52 -2.96
C GLY A 254 -2.05 8.45 -4.00
N GLY A 255 -1.77 8.92 -5.22
CA GLY A 255 -1.38 8.07 -6.33
C GLY A 255 -2.56 7.36 -7.02
N SER A 256 -2.25 6.25 -7.68
CA SER A 256 -3.19 5.48 -8.49
C SER A 256 -2.99 3.98 -8.31
N ILE A 257 -4.07 3.22 -8.29
CA ILE A 257 -4.01 1.76 -8.38
C ILE A 257 -4.64 1.35 -9.70
N ASP A 258 -3.86 0.69 -10.55
CA ASP A 258 -4.30 0.32 -11.89
C ASP A 258 -3.95 -1.12 -12.25
N SER A 259 -4.88 -1.78 -12.94
CA SER A 259 -4.65 -3.09 -13.56
C SER A 259 -4.19 -4.16 -12.57
N CYS A 260 -4.69 -4.10 -11.32
CA CYS A 260 -4.32 -5.03 -10.27
C CYS A 260 -5.37 -6.14 -10.10
N THR A 261 -4.91 -7.37 -9.85
CA THR A 261 -5.77 -8.53 -9.62
C THR A 261 -5.47 -9.16 -8.27
N ALA A 262 -6.50 -9.55 -7.52
CA ALA A 262 -6.30 -10.22 -6.25
C ALA A 262 -7.28 -11.37 -6.01
N SER A 263 -6.76 -12.44 -5.43
CA SER A 263 -7.56 -13.53 -4.88
C SER A 263 -6.97 -14.02 -3.57
N GLY A 264 -7.83 -14.37 -2.62
CA GLY A 264 -7.38 -14.79 -1.29
C GLY A 264 -8.33 -14.41 -0.16
N THR A 265 -7.79 -14.32 1.03
CA THR A 265 -8.53 -13.99 2.25
C THR A 265 -7.91 -12.79 2.96
N VAL A 266 -8.73 -11.81 3.31
CA VAL A 266 -8.38 -10.75 4.25
C VAL A 266 -9.10 -11.03 5.56
N LYS A 267 -8.35 -11.27 6.63
CA LYS A 267 -8.88 -11.61 7.94
C LYS A 267 -8.48 -10.56 8.96
N ALA A 268 -9.42 -10.08 9.75
CA ALA A 268 -9.16 -9.33 10.96
C ALA A 268 -9.45 -10.21 12.19
N THR A 269 -8.48 -10.27 13.09
CA THR A 269 -8.56 -11.05 14.34
C THR A 269 -8.61 -10.18 15.58
N GLY A 270 -8.12 -8.94 15.49
CA GLY A 270 -8.32 -7.97 16.56
C GLY A 270 -9.71 -7.35 16.52
N ASN A 271 -9.92 -6.35 17.37
CA ASN A 271 -11.21 -5.71 17.61
C ASN A 271 -11.39 -4.47 16.74
N GLU A 272 -12.58 -4.31 16.17
CA GLU A 272 -12.97 -3.13 15.41
C GLU A 272 -11.94 -2.67 14.37
N PRO A 273 -11.48 -3.55 13.45
CA PRO A 273 -10.51 -3.18 12.41
C PRO A 273 -11.07 -2.07 11.51
N VAL A 274 -10.18 -1.33 10.86
CA VAL A 274 -10.54 -0.14 10.10
C VAL A 274 -9.96 -0.19 8.69
N GLY A 275 -10.82 -0.33 7.68
CA GLY A 275 -10.39 -0.32 6.27
C GLY A 275 -9.94 -1.69 5.79
N LEU A 276 -10.89 -2.58 5.46
CA LEU A 276 -10.59 -3.88 4.86
C LEU A 276 -11.07 -3.93 3.40
N GLY A 277 -10.25 -4.47 2.51
CA GLY A 277 -10.71 -4.75 1.15
C GLY A 277 -9.87 -5.66 0.30
N GLY A 278 -10.43 -6.08 -0.84
CA GLY A 278 -9.78 -7.07 -1.71
C GLY A 278 -8.54 -6.54 -2.41
N ILE A 279 -8.59 -5.32 -2.95
CA ILE A 279 -7.42 -4.67 -3.53
C ILE A 279 -6.69 -3.85 -2.47
N GLY A 280 -7.41 -2.95 -1.81
CA GLY A 280 -6.84 -2.03 -0.82
C GLY A 280 -7.65 -1.99 0.47
N GLY A 281 -7.02 -1.90 1.63
CA GLY A 281 -7.73 -1.63 2.87
C GLY A 281 -8.22 -0.18 2.93
N CYS A 282 -7.27 0.76 2.99
CA CYS A 282 -7.54 2.20 3.01
C CYS A 282 -7.01 2.86 1.74
N LEU A 283 -7.86 3.31 0.81
CA LEU A 283 -7.44 3.96 -0.44
C LEU A 283 -7.90 5.41 -0.47
N GLU A 284 -7.25 6.25 0.33
CA GLU A 284 -7.62 7.66 0.48
C GLU A 284 -6.75 8.56 -0.37
N MET A 285 -7.27 9.75 -0.67
CA MET A 285 -6.61 10.74 -1.52
C MET A 285 -6.22 10.23 -2.91
N MET A 286 -6.90 9.19 -3.40
CA MET A 286 -6.53 8.53 -4.66
C MET A 286 -6.96 9.38 -5.86
N ASP A 287 -6.11 9.44 -6.87
CA ASP A 287 -6.51 9.96 -8.18
C ASP A 287 -7.48 9.01 -8.87
N THR A 288 -7.08 7.74 -8.95
CA THR A 288 -7.84 6.70 -9.65
C THR A 288 -7.64 5.32 -9.04
N ILE A 289 -8.69 4.51 -9.06
CA ILE A 289 -8.67 3.06 -8.84
C ILE A 289 -9.30 2.43 -10.07
N THR A 290 -8.49 1.83 -10.94
CA THR A 290 -8.92 1.46 -12.30
C THR A 290 -8.54 0.05 -12.69
N ASN A 291 -9.39 -0.58 -13.51
CA ASN A 291 -9.09 -1.87 -14.15
C ASN A 291 -8.74 -2.99 -13.15
N CYS A 292 -9.25 -2.92 -11.92
CA CYS A 292 -8.91 -3.88 -10.87
C CYS A 292 -9.92 -5.02 -10.78
N THR A 293 -9.44 -6.22 -10.43
CA THR A 293 -10.30 -7.39 -10.22
C THR A 293 -10.00 -8.05 -8.88
N ALA A 294 -11.03 -8.35 -8.08
CA ALA A 294 -10.87 -9.05 -6.82
C ALA A 294 -11.83 -10.26 -6.71
N ASP A 295 -11.31 -11.40 -6.25
CA ASP A 295 -12.07 -12.58 -5.84
C ASP A 295 -11.68 -12.95 -4.41
N VAL A 296 -12.39 -12.38 -3.42
CA VAL A 296 -11.90 -12.29 -2.04
C VAL A 296 -12.93 -12.73 -1.01
N THR A 297 -12.43 -13.41 0.03
CA THR A 297 -13.16 -13.56 1.29
C THR A 297 -12.64 -12.55 2.31
N ILE A 298 -13.54 -11.79 2.94
CA ILE A 298 -13.20 -10.84 3.99
C ILE A 298 -13.88 -11.31 5.29
N GLU A 299 -13.08 -11.53 6.34
CA GLU A 299 -13.57 -12.01 7.64
C GLU A 299 -13.21 -11.01 8.74
N SER A 300 -14.21 -10.45 9.40
CA SER A 300 -14.06 -9.60 10.57
C SER A 300 -14.95 -10.13 11.70
N GLU A 301 -14.33 -10.78 12.70
CA GLU A 301 -15.04 -11.50 13.75
C GLU A 301 -15.56 -10.58 14.87
N ASN A 302 -14.86 -9.47 15.13
CA ASN A 302 -15.07 -8.61 16.29
C ASN A 302 -15.43 -7.16 15.89
N GLY A 303 -16.47 -6.99 15.06
CA GLY A 303 -16.90 -5.67 14.58
C GLY A 303 -16.15 -5.20 13.33
N GLY A 304 -15.92 -3.90 13.21
CA GLY A 304 -15.12 -3.30 12.15
C GLY A 304 -15.81 -2.16 11.40
N HIS A 305 -15.01 -1.36 10.71
CA HIS A 305 -15.47 -0.21 9.96
C HIS A 305 -14.81 -0.14 8.60
N ALA A 306 -15.55 0.42 7.63
CA ALA A 306 -15.07 0.63 6.27
C ALA A 306 -14.58 -0.68 5.65
N ILE A 307 -15.51 -1.56 5.28
CA ILE A 307 -15.21 -2.85 4.67
C ILE A 307 -15.82 -2.89 3.28
N GLY A 308 -15.02 -3.14 2.26
CA GLY A 308 -15.49 -3.23 0.88
C GLY A 308 -14.74 -4.27 0.06
N GLY A 309 -15.42 -4.97 -0.84
CA GLY A 309 -14.78 -6.02 -1.64
C GLY A 309 -13.66 -5.52 -2.55
N LEU A 310 -13.73 -4.27 -3.04
CA LEU A 310 -12.61 -3.59 -3.70
C LEU A 310 -11.71 -2.92 -2.66
N CYS A 311 -12.30 -2.01 -1.88
CA CYS A 311 -11.59 -1.31 -0.81
C CYS A 311 -12.48 -0.87 0.34
N GLY A 312 -11.88 -0.76 1.53
CA GLY A 312 -12.57 -0.26 2.72
C GLY A 312 -12.83 1.23 2.63
N TYR A 313 -11.78 2.03 2.52
CA TYR A 313 -11.88 3.47 2.26
C TYR A 313 -11.61 3.83 0.81
N ALA A 314 -12.28 4.88 0.33
CA ALA A 314 -12.06 5.45 -0.99
C ALA A 314 -12.34 6.96 -1.01
N GLY A 315 -11.62 7.70 -1.85
CA GLY A 315 -12.01 9.06 -2.23
C GLY A 315 -10.86 10.05 -2.22
N THR A 316 -11.19 11.33 -2.40
CA THR A 316 -10.31 12.46 -2.12
C THR A 316 -11.11 13.64 -1.57
N HIS A 317 -10.55 14.40 -0.63
CA HIS A 317 -11.18 15.60 -0.06
C HIS A 317 -10.52 16.84 -0.67
N SER A 318 -11.33 17.67 -1.34
CA SER A 318 -10.98 18.95 -1.95
C SER A 318 -10.21 18.94 -3.30
N ASN A 319 -10.19 20.13 -3.92
CA ASN A 319 -9.58 20.41 -5.21
C ASN A 319 -8.03 20.33 -5.10
N PRO A 320 -7.31 19.76 -6.08
CA PRO A 320 -5.84 19.72 -6.18
C PRO A 320 -5.04 20.88 -5.56
N ASP A 321 -5.51 22.11 -5.73
CA ASP A 321 -4.86 23.33 -5.26
C ASP A 321 -4.89 23.50 -3.72
N ILE A 322 -5.82 22.84 -3.01
CA ILE A 322 -5.96 22.90 -1.55
C ILE A 322 -5.19 21.74 -0.88
N CYS A 323 -5.31 20.52 -1.42
CA CYS A 323 -4.65 19.31 -0.89
C CYS A 323 -3.13 19.47 -0.73
N LEU A 324 -2.48 20.14 -1.69
CA LEU A 324 -1.03 20.32 -1.67
C LEU A 324 -0.58 21.35 -0.61
N GLU A 325 -1.39 22.38 -0.36
CA GLU A 325 -1.07 23.44 0.61
C GLU A 325 -1.33 23.03 2.06
N THR A 326 -2.34 22.18 2.32
CA THR A 326 -2.72 21.79 3.70
C THR A 326 -2.20 20.42 4.12
N GLU A 327 -2.21 19.42 3.22
CA GLU A 327 -1.93 18.02 3.56
C GLU A 327 -0.61 17.49 2.97
N GLY A 328 -0.01 18.20 2.02
CA GLY A 328 1.25 17.79 1.37
C GLY A 328 1.09 16.75 0.25
N PHE A 329 -0.14 16.51 -0.22
CA PHE A 329 -0.46 15.59 -1.32
C PHE A 329 -0.98 16.35 -2.54
N SER A 330 -0.46 16.03 -3.72
CA SER A 330 -1.06 16.50 -4.98
C SER A 330 -1.97 15.42 -5.53
N THR A 331 -3.29 15.62 -5.43
CA THR A 331 -4.26 14.91 -6.25
C THR A 331 -4.48 15.69 -7.55
N LYS A 332 -4.80 15.00 -8.64
CA LYS A 332 -5.13 15.54 -9.96
C LYS A 332 -6.63 15.45 -10.23
N ASN A 333 -7.33 14.53 -9.56
CA ASN A 333 -8.76 14.32 -9.72
C ASN A 333 -9.52 14.67 -8.45
N TYR A 334 -10.64 15.37 -8.60
CA TYR A 334 -11.68 15.48 -7.57
C TYR A 334 -13.05 15.40 -8.27
N PRO A 335 -13.92 14.44 -7.91
CA PRO A 335 -13.70 13.36 -6.95
C PRO A 335 -12.70 12.30 -7.47
N SER A 336 -12.29 11.38 -6.59
CA SER A 336 -11.53 10.18 -6.99
C SER A 336 -12.34 9.33 -7.98
N VAL A 337 -11.70 8.73 -8.98
CA VAL A 337 -12.39 7.93 -10.00
C VAL A 337 -12.15 6.44 -9.78
N ILE A 338 -13.22 5.69 -9.55
CA ILE A 338 -13.24 4.24 -9.48
C ILE A 338 -13.89 3.72 -10.76
N ASP A 339 -13.10 3.18 -11.67
CA ASP A 339 -13.58 2.78 -13.00
C ASP A 339 -13.17 1.36 -13.39
N ASN A 340 -14.07 0.65 -14.06
CA ASN A 340 -13.80 -0.68 -14.64
C ASN A 340 -13.26 -1.70 -13.61
N CYS A 341 -13.80 -1.67 -12.38
CA CYS A 341 -13.42 -2.61 -11.33
C CYS A 341 -14.46 -3.73 -11.17
N ASN A 342 -14.00 -4.98 -11.01
CA ASN A 342 -14.87 -6.16 -10.96
C ASN A 342 -14.58 -7.00 -9.73
N VAL A 343 -15.59 -7.21 -8.89
CA VAL A 343 -15.42 -7.85 -7.58
C VAL A 343 -16.35 -9.05 -7.42
N THR A 344 -15.78 -10.17 -6.99
CA THR A 344 -16.50 -11.30 -6.38
C THR A 344 -16.12 -11.33 -4.92
N VAL A 345 -17.09 -11.25 -4.01
CA VAL A 345 -16.80 -11.08 -2.59
C VAL A 345 -17.66 -11.96 -1.69
N ASN A 346 -17.06 -12.50 -0.64
CA ASN A 346 -17.78 -13.03 0.52
C ASN A 346 -17.32 -12.28 1.77
N ILE A 347 -18.16 -11.39 2.28
CA ILE A 347 -17.88 -10.60 3.49
C ILE A 347 -18.62 -11.22 4.67
N LYS A 348 -17.90 -11.59 5.73
CA LYS A 348 -18.44 -11.94 7.05
C LYS A 348 -17.98 -10.89 8.04
N ALA A 349 -18.85 -9.97 8.42
CA ALA A 349 -18.48 -8.80 9.20
C ALA A 349 -19.52 -8.49 10.27
N ASN A 350 -19.56 -9.35 11.30
CA ASN A 350 -20.56 -9.30 12.36
C ASN A 350 -20.49 -7.98 13.14
N GLY A 351 -21.56 -7.19 13.09
CA GLY A 351 -21.65 -5.91 13.78
C GLY A 351 -20.85 -4.78 13.12
N ALA A 352 -20.15 -5.05 12.01
CA ALA A 352 -19.38 -4.04 11.32
C ALA A 352 -20.28 -2.98 10.66
N THR A 353 -19.80 -1.75 10.61
CA THR A 353 -20.51 -0.62 9.98
C THR A 353 -19.79 -0.14 8.72
N HIS A 354 -20.48 0.63 7.90
CA HIS A 354 -19.91 1.15 6.64
C HIS A 354 -19.39 0.03 5.73
N VAL A 355 -20.19 -1.04 5.60
CA VAL A 355 -19.86 -2.21 4.78
C VAL A 355 -20.56 -2.12 3.44
N GLY A 356 -19.80 -2.20 2.35
CA GLY A 356 -20.32 -2.23 0.98
C GLY A 356 -19.78 -3.41 0.19
N GLY A 357 -20.50 -3.83 -0.85
CA GLY A 357 -19.99 -4.88 -1.73
C GLY A 357 -18.69 -4.48 -2.46
N LEU A 358 -18.61 -3.22 -2.91
CA LEU A 358 -17.46 -2.68 -3.63
C LEU A 358 -16.60 -1.80 -2.72
N VAL A 359 -17.20 -0.74 -2.16
CA VAL A 359 -16.50 0.26 -1.34
C VAL A 359 -17.10 0.30 0.06
N GLY A 360 -16.29 0.36 1.11
CA GLY A 360 -16.83 0.58 2.45
C GLY A 360 -17.39 2.00 2.60
N THR A 361 -16.52 3.01 2.56
CA THR A 361 -16.91 4.42 2.71
C THR A 361 -15.87 5.39 2.14
N GLY A 362 -16.27 6.67 1.99
CA GLY A 362 -15.36 7.80 1.79
C GLY A 362 -15.38 8.75 2.99
N LEU A 363 -15.66 8.23 4.18
CA LEU A 363 -15.57 9.01 5.40
C LEU A 363 -14.11 9.06 5.84
N TYR A 364 -13.44 10.16 5.53
CA TYR A 364 -12.03 10.38 5.81
C TYR A 364 -11.76 10.55 7.31
N TYR A 365 -10.49 10.35 7.66
CA TYR A 365 -9.93 10.71 8.96
C TYR A 365 -10.35 12.14 9.32
N TYR A 366 -10.71 12.36 10.57
CA TYR A 366 -11.23 13.65 11.07
C TYR A 366 -12.70 13.98 10.78
N GLY A 367 -13.46 13.03 10.21
CA GLY A 367 -14.89 13.20 9.96
C GLY A 367 -15.19 14.04 8.71
N GLU A 368 -14.20 14.26 7.86
CA GLU A 368 -14.40 14.89 6.55
C GLU A 368 -14.89 13.86 5.52
N GLU A 369 -15.66 14.31 4.53
CA GLU A 369 -16.01 13.46 3.38
C GLU A 369 -14.92 13.51 2.32
N THR A 370 -14.28 12.38 2.06
CA THR A 370 -13.63 12.12 0.78
C THR A 370 -14.69 11.63 -0.22
N VAL A 371 -14.56 12.11 -1.45
CA VAL A 371 -15.59 11.88 -2.47
C VAL A 371 -15.02 11.02 -3.58
N PHE A 372 -15.82 10.04 -4.02
CA PHE A 372 -15.50 9.17 -5.15
C PHE A 372 -16.64 9.13 -6.19
N LYS A 373 -16.26 8.76 -7.41
CA LYS A 373 -17.16 8.50 -8.53
C LYS A 373 -16.95 7.07 -9.03
N ILE A 374 -18.01 6.25 -9.02
CA ILE A 374 -17.98 4.88 -9.50
C ILE A 374 -18.60 4.78 -10.90
N THR A 375 -17.82 4.25 -11.84
CA THR A 375 -18.25 3.96 -13.22
C THR A 375 -17.82 2.57 -13.67
N ASN A 376 -18.62 1.94 -14.52
CA ASN A 376 -18.33 0.68 -15.21
C ASN A 376 -17.88 -0.45 -14.27
N CYS A 377 -18.32 -0.43 -13.01
CA CYS A 377 -17.92 -1.44 -12.03
C CYS A 377 -18.93 -2.58 -11.96
N SER A 378 -18.51 -3.71 -11.41
CA SER A 378 -19.40 -4.79 -11.03
C SER A 378 -19.01 -5.40 -9.69
N VAL A 379 -20.01 -5.83 -8.93
CA VAL A 379 -19.82 -6.58 -7.70
C VAL A 379 -20.85 -7.70 -7.59
N LYS A 380 -20.42 -8.88 -7.18
CA LYS A 380 -21.29 -10.01 -6.87
C LYS A 380 -20.83 -10.76 -5.63
N GLY A 381 -21.76 -11.45 -4.96
CA GLY A 381 -21.45 -12.35 -3.84
C GLY A 381 -22.32 -12.14 -2.61
N SER A 382 -21.73 -12.10 -1.42
CA SER A 382 -22.48 -12.03 -0.15
C SER A 382 -21.85 -11.08 0.88
N ILE A 383 -22.71 -10.49 1.70
CA ILE A 383 -22.37 -9.72 2.91
C ILE A 383 -23.23 -10.24 4.05
N ASP A 384 -22.59 -10.77 5.09
CA ASP A 384 -23.28 -11.36 6.25
C ASP A 384 -22.86 -10.66 7.55
N GLY A 385 -23.85 -10.35 8.39
CA GLY A 385 -23.67 -9.84 9.76
C GLY A 385 -23.43 -8.34 9.90
N ALA A 386 -23.29 -7.59 8.80
CA ALA A 386 -23.03 -6.16 8.83
C ALA A 386 -24.27 -5.32 9.21
N VAL A 387 -24.04 -4.16 9.81
CA VAL A 387 -25.11 -3.21 10.17
C VAL A 387 -25.52 -2.42 8.93
N THR A 388 -26.69 -2.78 8.38
CA THR A 388 -27.35 -2.08 7.26
C THR A 388 -26.43 -1.78 6.07
N PRO A 389 -25.77 -2.81 5.49
CA PRO A 389 -24.80 -2.66 4.40
C PRO A 389 -25.47 -2.25 3.08
N GLY A 390 -24.66 -1.71 2.17
CA GLY A 390 -25.08 -1.45 0.79
C GLY A 390 -24.50 -2.47 -0.18
N THR A 391 -25.23 -2.77 -1.26
CA THR A 391 -24.72 -3.72 -2.27
C THR A 391 -23.51 -3.17 -3.04
N VAL A 392 -23.33 -1.85 -3.10
CA VAL A 392 -22.18 -1.20 -3.75
C VAL A 392 -21.31 -0.49 -2.72
N ALA A 393 -21.88 0.45 -1.95
CA ALA A 393 -21.15 1.24 -0.98
C ALA A 393 -21.76 1.12 0.42
N GLY A 394 -20.95 1.01 1.47
CA GLY A 394 -21.44 1.10 2.84
C GLY A 394 -21.93 2.51 3.19
N ARG A 395 -21.26 3.52 2.65
CA ARG A 395 -21.63 4.94 2.71
C ARG A 395 -21.00 5.71 1.56
N ALA A 396 -21.71 6.68 0.99
CA ALA A 396 -21.30 7.42 -0.21
C ALA A 396 -21.78 8.89 -0.18
N GLU A 397 -21.64 9.57 0.95
CA GLU A 397 -22.02 10.99 1.05
C GLU A 397 -21.17 11.85 0.11
N GLY A 398 -21.80 12.77 -0.63
CA GLY A 398 -21.15 13.58 -1.67
C GLY A 398 -20.69 12.80 -2.92
N SER A 399 -20.64 11.46 -2.85
CA SER A 399 -20.12 10.57 -3.89
C SER A 399 -21.18 10.20 -4.92
N THR A 400 -20.74 9.76 -6.11
CA THR A 400 -21.63 9.43 -7.23
C THR A 400 -21.42 8.00 -7.70
N ILE A 401 -22.49 7.20 -7.71
CA ILE A 401 -22.51 5.88 -8.35
C ILE A 401 -23.21 6.04 -9.70
N GLU A 402 -22.45 6.23 -10.77
CA GLU A 402 -23.00 6.42 -12.12
C GLU A 402 -23.33 5.08 -12.77
N SER A 403 -22.43 4.10 -12.67
CA SER A 403 -22.68 2.75 -13.18
C SER A 403 -21.93 1.69 -12.37
N CYS A 404 -22.71 0.85 -11.68
CA CYS A 404 -22.22 -0.36 -11.03
C CYS A 404 -23.30 -1.45 -11.10
N THR A 405 -22.96 -2.61 -11.64
CA THR A 405 -23.85 -3.79 -11.60
C THR A 405 -23.62 -4.53 -10.28
N ALA A 406 -24.66 -4.66 -9.45
CA ALA A 406 -24.57 -5.35 -8.16
C ALA A 406 -25.49 -6.57 -8.11
N ASP A 407 -24.91 -7.75 -7.85
CA ASP A 407 -25.60 -9.01 -7.58
C ASP A 407 -25.12 -9.58 -6.23
N VAL A 408 -25.52 -8.91 -5.15
CA VAL A 408 -25.04 -9.16 -3.80
C VAL A 408 -26.20 -9.60 -2.91
N THR A 409 -26.00 -10.68 -2.19
CA THR A 409 -26.89 -11.11 -1.10
C THR A 409 -26.46 -10.48 0.22
N ILE A 410 -27.44 -10.09 1.03
CA ILE A 410 -27.24 -9.54 2.38
C ILE A 410 -27.99 -10.47 3.35
N ASP A 411 -27.26 -11.12 4.25
CA ASP A 411 -27.79 -12.12 5.19
C ASP A 411 -28.71 -13.13 4.48
N GLU A 412 -28.17 -13.79 3.44
CA GLU A 412 -28.86 -14.76 2.57
C GLU A 412 -30.04 -14.22 1.72
N ASN A 413 -30.41 -12.94 1.85
CA ASN A 413 -31.48 -12.31 1.09
C ASN A 413 -30.93 -11.48 -0.07
N ALA A 414 -31.72 -11.24 -1.11
CA ALA A 414 -31.31 -10.33 -2.19
C ALA A 414 -31.14 -8.90 -1.64
N GLY A 415 -29.96 -8.30 -1.82
CA GLY A 415 -29.72 -6.90 -1.46
C GLY A 415 -30.41 -5.95 -2.43
N THR A 416 -31.02 -4.89 -1.92
CA THR A 416 -31.79 -3.92 -2.74
C THR A 416 -31.20 -2.51 -2.74
N GLU A 417 -30.62 -2.08 -1.63
CA GLU A 417 -30.06 -0.73 -1.49
C GLU A 417 -28.61 -0.71 -1.94
N GLN A 418 -28.27 0.16 -2.89
CA GLN A 418 -26.88 0.31 -3.35
C GLN A 418 -25.97 0.92 -2.29
N VAL A 419 -26.52 1.80 -1.45
CA VAL A 419 -25.79 2.50 -0.40
C VAL A 419 -26.35 2.11 0.95
N GLY A 420 -25.47 1.70 1.85
CA GLY A 420 -25.82 1.37 3.23
C GLY A 420 -26.23 2.59 4.03
N THR A 421 -26.71 2.33 5.25
CA THR A 421 -27.01 3.39 6.23
C THR A 421 -26.41 3.00 7.56
N THR A 422 -26.06 3.96 8.40
CA THR A 422 -25.69 3.71 9.80
C THR A 422 -25.88 4.98 10.59
N THR A 423 -26.25 4.85 11.87
CA THR A 423 -26.31 5.97 12.81
C THR A 423 -25.00 6.19 13.53
N GLN A 424 -24.06 5.24 13.45
CA GLN A 424 -22.72 5.39 14.00
C GLN A 424 -21.89 6.24 13.03
N MET A 425 -21.65 7.50 13.39
CA MET A 425 -20.79 8.41 12.64
C MET A 425 -19.35 8.32 13.14
N TYR A 426 -18.40 8.66 12.26
CA TYR A 426 -17.04 8.99 12.68
C TYR A 426 -17.04 10.33 13.40
N GLU A 427 -16.38 10.35 14.55
CA GLU A 427 -16.01 11.58 15.25
C GLU A 427 -14.49 11.54 15.42
N SER A 428 -13.83 12.66 15.19
CA SER A 428 -12.38 12.71 15.30
C SER A 428 -11.96 12.79 16.77
N ALA A 429 -10.81 12.22 17.13
CA ALA A 429 -10.33 12.26 18.52
C ALA A 429 -10.00 13.69 19.03
N ASP A 430 -9.96 14.67 18.14
CA ASP A 430 -9.65 16.08 18.37
C ASP A 430 -10.86 17.04 18.24
N GLN A 431 -12.05 16.54 17.85
CA GLN A 431 -13.33 17.23 18.03
C GLN A 431 -13.82 17.13 19.48
#